data_AF-A0A1F6UHR0-F1
#
_entry.id   AF-A0A1F6UHR0-F1
#
_cell.length_a   1.000
_cell.length_b   1.000
_cell.length_c   1.000
_cell.angle_alpha   90.00
_cell.angle_beta   90.00
_cell.angle_gamma   90.00
#
_symmetry.space_group_name_H-M   'P 1'
#
loop_
_entity.id
_entity.type
_entity.pdbx_description
1 polymer ?
#
loop_
_entity_poly.entity_id
_entity_poly.type
_entity_poly.pdbx_seq_one_letter_code
_entity_poly.pdbx_strand_id
1 'polypeptide(L)'
;MFAAEEKKLQALKEAYEKDQLTYTDAQKRSKQRDLQDKYQTLQDSVNDTQKEFRQREGEFTSKALKDIRMAIADVAKEEKATLVLGKDEMSVLYSEEGLDLTAKVLQKYNTKFPVK
;
A
#
# COMPACT_ATOMS: atom_id res chain seq x y z
N MET A 1 5.26 15.37 0.64
CA MET A 1 4.24 16.43 0.73
C MET A 1 3.84 16.69 2.19
N PHE A 2 3.32 15.69 2.91
CA PHE A 2 2.87 15.81 4.30
C PHE A 2 3.91 16.35 5.29
N ALA A 3 5.17 15.89 5.23
CA ALA A 3 6.24 16.37 6.11
C ALA A 3 6.51 17.90 6.03
N ALA A 4 6.21 18.53 4.89
CA ALA A 4 6.35 19.98 4.74
C ALA A 4 5.15 20.73 5.34
N GLU A 5 3.94 20.16 5.25
CA GLU A 5 2.74 20.69 5.90
C GLU A 5 2.78 20.52 7.42
N GLU A 6 3.25 19.38 7.92
CA GLU A 6 3.49 19.15 9.36
C GLU A 6 4.45 20.20 9.93
N LYS A 7 5.57 20.45 9.26
CA LYS A 7 6.54 21.47 9.68
C LYS A 7 5.94 22.88 9.68
N LYS A 8 5.13 23.23 8.69
CA LYS A 8 4.43 24.53 8.64
C LYS A 8 3.42 24.67 9.78
N LEU A 9 2.66 23.62 10.08
CA LEU A 9 1.70 23.57 11.18
C LEU A 9 2.39 23.71 12.54
N GLN A 10 3.51 23.01 12.72
CA GLN A 10 4.33 23.10 13.92
C GLN A 10 4.89 24.52 14.11
N ALA A 11 5.42 25.14 13.04
CA ALA A 11 5.91 26.53 13.11
C ALA A 11 4.78 27.54 13.40
N LEU A 12 3.58 27.34 12.83
CA LEU A 12 2.41 28.17 13.13
C LEU A 12 1.96 28.05 14.58
N LYS A 13 2.03 26.83 15.15
CA LYS A 13 1.74 26.56 16.55
C LYS A 13 2.75 27.24 17.47
N GLU A 14 4.05 27.11 17.20
CA GLU A 14 5.12 27.76 17.98
C GLU A 14 5.02 29.29 17.93
N ALA A 15 4.72 29.86 16.76
CA ALA A 15 4.48 31.29 16.62
C ALA A 15 3.25 31.75 17.42
N TYR A 16 2.17 30.97 17.40
CA TYR A 16 0.98 31.22 18.21
C TYR A 16 1.31 31.20 19.71
N GLU A 17 2.04 30.18 20.19
CA GLU A 17 2.42 30.04 21.60
C GLU A 17 3.30 31.19 22.10
N LYS A 18 4.16 31.73 21.24
CA LYS A 18 5.01 32.89 21.55
C LYS A 18 4.24 34.19 21.64
N ASP A 19 3.32 34.42 20.70
CA ASP A 19 2.63 35.70 20.55
C ASP A 19 1.27 35.75 21.25
N GLN A 20 0.77 34.61 21.76
CA GLN A 20 -0.58 34.50 22.36
C GLN A 20 -0.86 35.53 23.45
N LEU A 21 0.16 35.94 24.22
CA LEU A 21 0.02 36.93 25.29
C LEU A 21 -0.27 38.34 24.77
N THR A 22 0.02 38.61 23.49
CA THR A 22 -0.24 39.90 22.83
C THR A 22 -1.60 39.94 22.13
N TYR A 23 -2.29 38.81 22.02
CA TYR A 23 -3.55 38.68 21.30
C TYR A 23 -4.77 38.94 22.18
N THR A 24 -5.82 39.51 21.58
CA THR A 24 -7.16 39.57 22.18
C THR A 24 -7.79 38.18 22.26
N ASP A 25 -8.80 38.00 23.11
CA ASP A 25 -9.47 36.70 23.25
C ASP A 25 -10.16 36.24 21.95
N ALA A 26 -10.67 37.18 21.15
CA ALA A 26 -11.22 36.88 19.82
C ALA A 26 -10.13 36.37 18.86
N GLN A 27 -8.95 36.99 18.86
CA GLN A 27 -7.81 36.56 18.05
C GLN A 27 -7.27 35.19 18.49
N LYS A 28 -7.21 34.94 19.81
CA LYS A 28 -6.82 33.63 20.35
C LYS A 28 -7.77 32.53 19.88
N ARG A 29 -9.08 32.73 20.04
CA ARG A 29 -10.10 31.76 19.61
C ARG A 29 -10.04 31.49 18.10
N SER A 30 -9.90 32.53 17.29
CA SER A 30 -9.80 32.38 15.83
C SER A 30 -8.55 31.60 15.42
N LYS A 31 -7.38 31.90 16.00
CA LYS A 31 -6.12 31.21 15.66
C LYS A 31 -6.09 29.77 16.17
N GLN A 32 -6.64 29.49 17.35
CA GLN A 32 -6.78 28.12 17.85
C GLN A 32 -7.68 27.28 16.94
N ARG A 33 -8.80 27.86 16.49
CA ARG A 33 -9.71 27.18 15.56
C ARG A 33 -9.03 26.91 14.21
N ASP A 34 -8.36 27.89 13.63
CA ASP A 34 -7.63 27.71 12.37
C ASP A 34 -6.51 26.65 12.47
N LEU A 35 -5.76 26.64 13.59
CA LEU A 35 -4.77 25.60 13.86
C LEU A 35 -5.43 24.22 13.96
N GLN A 36 -6.53 24.10 14.71
CA GLN A 36 -7.27 22.85 14.87
C GLN A 36 -7.80 22.32 13.53
N ASP A 37 -8.43 23.19 12.74
CA ASP A 37 -8.98 22.85 11.43
C ASP A 37 -7.89 22.37 10.46
N LYS A 38 -6.72 23.03 10.49
CA LYS A 38 -5.55 22.63 9.67
C LYS A 38 -4.94 21.30 10.12
N TYR A 39 -4.85 21.04 11.43
CA TYR A 39 -4.39 19.76 11.94
C TYR A 39 -5.33 18.62 11.52
N GLN A 40 -6.65 18.84 11.64
CA GLN A 40 -7.64 17.86 11.23
C GLN A 40 -7.55 17.57 9.72
N THR A 41 -7.51 18.63 8.90
CA THR A 41 -7.40 18.50 7.43
C THR A 41 -6.15 17.71 7.03
N LEU A 42 -5.01 17.98 7.67
CA LEU A 42 -3.77 17.25 7.41
C LEU A 42 -3.89 15.77 7.79
N GLN A 43 -4.47 15.48 8.97
CA GLN A 43 -4.66 14.11 9.43
C GLN A 43 -5.58 13.33 8.49
N ASP A 44 -6.68 13.94 8.04
CA ASP A 44 -7.61 13.34 7.09
C ASP A 44 -6.92 13.05 5.74
N SER A 45 -6.16 14.03 5.22
CA SER A 45 -5.40 13.88 3.96
C SER A 45 -4.37 12.76 4.01
N VAL A 46 -3.65 12.62 5.15
CA VAL A 46 -2.72 11.52 5.37
C VAL A 46 -3.44 10.17 5.38
N ASN A 47 -4.56 10.08 6.11
CA ASN A 47 -5.35 8.86 6.21
C ASN A 47 -5.92 8.43 4.85
N ASP A 48 -6.46 9.38 4.08
CA ASP A 48 -7.02 9.13 2.76
C ASP A 48 -5.95 8.68 1.78
N THR A 49 -4.80 9.34 1.77
CA THR A 49 -3.67 8.96 0.90
C THR A 49 -3.14 7.56 1.26
N GLN A 50 -3.02 7.24 2.55
CA GLN A 50 -2.61 5.90 2.97
C GLN A 50 -3.66 4.84 2.59
N LYS A 51 -4.95 5.16 2.70
CA LYS A 51 -6.03 4.25 2.31
C LYS A 51 -6.01 3.99 0.82
N GLU A 52 -5.88 5.04 0.00
CA GLU A 52 -5.77 4.91 -1.45
C GLU A 52 -4.53 4.10 -1.84
N PHE A 53 -3.39 4.36 -1.20
CA PHE A 53 -2.17 3.59 -1.42
C PHE A 53 -2.38 2.11 -1.15
N ARG A 54 -2.91 1.75 0.04
CA ARG A 54 -3.20 0.35 0.40
C ARG A 54 -4.20 -0.31 -0.56
N GLN A 55 -5.21 0.44 -1.00
CA GLN A 55 -6.19 -0.06 -1.96
C GLN A 55 -5.53 -0.37 -3.30
N ARG A 56 -4.76 0.57 -3.86
CA ARG A 56 -4.03 0.37 -5.11
C ARG A 56 -3.03 -0.78 -5.00
N GLU A 57 -2.27 -0.85 -3.91
CA GLU A 57 -1.34 -1.95 -3.64
C GLU A 57 -2.08 -3.31 -3.62
N GLY A 58 -3.25 -3.36 -2.97
CA GLY A 58 -4.12 -4.54 -2.97
C GLY A 58 -4.64 -4.91 -4.36
N GLU A 59 -5.07 -3.94 -5.14
CA GLU A 59 -5.55 -4.14 -6.52
C GLU A 59 -4.42 -4.67 -7.43
N PHE A 60 -3.22 -4.08 -7.37
CA PHE A 60 -2.07 -4.54 -8.15
C PHE A 60 -1.62 -5.93 -7.72
N THR A 61 -1.53 -6.18 -6.41
CA THR A 61 -1.21 -7.52 -5.87
C THR A 61 -2.23 -8.56 -6.32
N SER A 62 -3.52 -8.27 -6.19
CA SER A 62 -4.58 -9.18 -6.60
C SER A 62 -4.54 -9.47 -8.10
N LYS A 63 -4.25 -8.45 -8.92
CA LYS A 63 -4.10 -8.63 -10.36
C LYS A 63 -2.89 -9.51 -10.69
N ALA A 64 -1.73 -9.24 -10.09
CA ALA A 64 -0.53 -10.04 -10.29
C ALA A 64 -0.76 -11.50 -9.89
N LEU A 65 -1.40 -11.76 -8.74
CA LEU A 65 -1.73 -13.12 -8.30
C LEU A 65 -2.66 -13.83 -9.28
N LYS A 66 -3.66 -13.12 -9.85
CA LYS A 66 -4.55 -13.68 -10.87
C LYS A 66 -3.76 -14.07 -12.13
N ASP A 67 -2.91 -13.17 -12.60
CA ASP A 67 -2.12 -13.36 -13.82
C ASP A 67 -1.10 -14.52 -13.64
N ILE A 68 -0.44 -14.61 -12.47
CA ILE A 68 0.42 -15.74 -12.10
C ILE A 68 -0.36 -17.06 -12.07
N ARG A 69 -1.56 -17.09 -11.46
CA ARG A 69 -2.40 -18.31 -11.45
C ARG A 69 -2.79 -18.76 -12.86
N MET A 70 -3.03 -17.82 -13.78
CA MET A 70 -3.28 -18.15 -15.18
C MET A 70 -2.04 -18.78 -15.85
N ALA A 71 -0.84 -18.26 -15.58
CA ALA A 71 0.40 -18.84 -16.08
C ALA A 71 0.66 -20.25 -15.50
N ILE A 72 0.41 -20.45 -14.21
CA ILE A 72 0.48 -21.77 -13.55
C ILE A 72 -0.47 -22.75 -14.24
N ALA A 73 -1.72 -22.36 -14.48
CA ALA A 73 -2.72 -23.22 -15.11
C ALA A 73 -2.33 -23.63 -16.54
N ASP A 74 -1.72 -22.72 -17.31
CA ASP A 74 -1.26 -23.04 -18.66
C ASP A 74 -0.09 -24.04 -18.61
N VAL A 75 0.92 -23.80 -17.77
CA VAL A 75 2.07 -24.70 -17.61
C VAL A 75 1.63 -26.07 -17.06
N ALA A 76 0.72 -26.10 -16.09
CA ALA A 76 0.21 -27.35 -15.55
C ALA A 76 -0.45 -28.23 -16.62
N LYS A 77 -1.19 -27.62 -17.57
CA LYS A 77 -1.77 -28.34 -18.71
C LYS A 77 -0.72 -28.84 -19.69
N GLU A 78 0.29 -28.03 -19.99
CA GLU A 78 1.41 -28.40 -20.88
C GLU A 78 2.22 -29.57 -20.32
N GLU A 79 2.48 -29.56 -19.02
CA GLU A 79 3.24 -30.59 -18.29
C GLU A 79 2.36 -31.78 -17.85
N LYS A 80 1.05 -31.75 -18.16
CA LYS A 80 0.05 -32.75 -17.74
C LYS A 80 0.05 -32.99 -16.23
N ALA A 81 0.36 -31.95 -15.45
CA ALA A 81 0.33 -31.98 -14.00
C ALA A 81 -1.12 -32.11 -13.53
N THR A 82 -1.38 -33.07 -12.65
CA THR A 82 -2.71 -33.26 -12.04
C THR A 82 -2.90 -32.34 -10.83
N LEU A 83 -1.81 -31.91 -10.20
CA LEU A 83 -1.78 -31.03 -9.03
C LEU A 83 -0.49 -30.18 -9.07
N VAL A 84 -0.59 -28.91 -8.66
CA VAL A 84 0.56 -28.02 -8.46
C VAL A 84 0.48 -27.48 -7.04
N LEU A 85 1.56 -27.63 -6.28
CA LEU A 85 1.67 -27.24 -4.88
C LEU A 85 2.69 -26.10 -4.72
N GLY A 86 2.40 -25.16 -3.83
CA GLY A 86 3.37 -24.12 -3.47
C GLY A 86 4.48 -24.71 -2.60
N LYS A 87 5.74 -24.32 -2.85
CA LYS A 87 6.91 -24.86 -2.13
C LYS A 87 6.87 -24.64 -0.61
N ASP A 88 6.24 -23.54 -0.19
CA ASP A 88 6.11 -23.15 1.22
C ASP A 88 4.71 -23.45 1.80
N GLU A 89 3.87 -24.25 1.12
CA GLU A 89 2.56 -24.60 1.66
C GLU A 89 2.71 -25.55 2.85
N MET A 90 2.55 -24.99 4.06
CA MET A 90 2.58 -25.72 5.34
C MET A 90 1.53 -26.84 5.45
N SER A 91 0.60 -26.96 4.50
CA SER A 91 -0.44 -27.98 4.47
C SER A 91 0.00 -29.32 3.88
N VAL A 92 1.17 -29.39 3.23
CA VAL A 92 1.66 -30.65 2.63
C VAL A 92 2.44 -31.44 3.67
N LEU A 93 1.83 -32.50 4.22
CA LEU A 93 2.48 -33.38 5.19
C LEU A 93 3.51 -34.31 4.53
N TYR A 94 3.24 -34.73 3.29
CA TYR A 94 4.12 -35.57 2.49
C TYR A 94 3.80 -35.40 1.01
N SER A 95 4.83 -35.26 0.19
CA SER A 95 4.78 -35.49 -1.25
C SER A 95 6.08 -36.14 -1.69
N GLU A 96 6.04 -36.96 -2.75
CA GLU A 96 7.28 -37.30 -3.44
C GLU A 96 7.92 -36.03 -4.03
N GLU A 97 9.23 -36.08 -4.26
CA GLU A 97 9.96 -34.95 -4.84
C GLU A 97 9.42 -34.68 -6.26
N GLY A 98 8.76 -33.52 -6.42
CA GLY A 98 8.09 -33.15 -7.65
C GLY A 98 8.96 -32.33 -8.60
N LEU A 99 8.50 -32.18 -9.84
CA LEU A 99 9.10 -31.28 -10.80
C LEU A 99 8.86 -29.82 -10.38
N ASP A 100 9.94 -29.04 -10.21
CA ASP A 100 9.84 -27.60 -9.97
C ASP A 100 9.44 -26.87 -11.27
N LEU A 101 8.22 -26.34 -11.29
CA LEU A 101 7.66 -25.61 -12.44
C LEU A 101 7.95 -24.11 -12.40
N THR A 102 8.59 -23.58 -11.36
CA THR A 102 8.72 -22.14 -11.09
C THR A 102 9.32 -21.40 -12.28
N ALA A 103 10.43 -21.89 -12.83
CA ALA A 103 11.10 -21.25 -13.97
C ALA A 103 10.21 -21.22 -15.23
N LYS A 104 9.50 -22.32 -15.53
CA LYS A 104 8.57 -22.40 -16.67
C LYS A 104 7.39 -21.46 -16.49
N VAL A 105 6.82 -21.39 -15.28
CA VAL A 105 5.74 -20.46 -14.94
C VAL A 105 6.18 -19.02 -15.09
N LEU A 106 7.37 -18.66 -14.62
CA LEU A 106 7.92 -17.31 -14.77
C LEU A 106 8.11 -16.93 -16.25
N GLN A 107 8.65 -17.85 -17.06
CA GLN A 107 8.77 -17.64 -18.50
C GLN A 107 7.40 -17.40 -19.14
N LYS A 108 6.41 -18.27 -18.86
CA LYS A 108 5.05 -18.16 -19.38
C LYS A 108 4.38 -16.86 -18.97
N TYR A 109 4.52 -16.48 -17.70
CA TYR A 109 4.01 -15.22 -17.15
C TYR A 109 4.60 -14.03 -17.88
N ASN A 110 5.94 -13.94 -17.98
CA ASN A 110 6.62 -12.81 -18.64
C ASN A 110 6.25 -12.68 -20.12
N THR A 111 6.04 -13.80 -20.83
CA THR A 111 5.58 -13.78 -22.22
C THR A 111 4.13 -13.30 -22.35
N LYS A 112 3.25 -13.70 -21.43
CA LYS A 112 1.80 -13.42 -21.51
C LYS A 112 1.41 -12.07 -20.92
N PHE A 113 2.14 -11.60 -19.92
CA PHE A 113 1.89 -10.39 -19.15
C PHE A 113 3.16 -9.53 -19.07
N PRO A 114 3.69 -9.05 -20.20
CA PRO A 114 4.87 -8.18 -20.18
C PRO A 114 4.57 -6.92 -19.37
N VAL A 115 5.53 -6.53 -18.53
CA VAL A 115 5.48 -5.25 -17.83
C VAL A 115 5.49 -4.16 -18.89
N LYS A 116 4.45 -3.32 -18.89
CA LYS A 116 4.37 -2.13 -19.74
C LYS A 116 5.28 -1.03 -19.22
#